data_AF-A0A101SJV0-F1
#
_entry.id   AF-A0A101SJV0-F1
#
_cell.length_a   1.000
_cell.length_b   1.000
_cell.length_c   1.000
_cell.angle_alpha   90.00
_cell.angle_beta   90.00
_cell.angle_gamma   90.00
#
_symmetry.space_group_name_H-M   'P 1'
#
loop_
_entity.id
_entity.type
_entity.pdbx_description
1 polymer ?
#
loop_
_entity_poly.entity_id
_entity_poly.type
_entity_poly.pdbx_seq_one_letter_code
_entity_poly.pdbx_strand_id
1 'polypeptide(L)' 'MRGSAIRAGDGLFWAPYGGDVRMPADARDTGYHRRGRHLWLTADREVAYVRTARGVEAWPGVRREVGCD' A
#
# COMPACT_ATOMS: atom_id res chain seq x y z
N MET A 1 -10.45 12.92 14.49
CA MET A 1 -9.31 11.98 14.48
C MET A 1 -9.79 10.66 15.06
N ARG A 2 -9.84 9.59 14.27
CA ARG A 2 -9.93 8.17 14.68
C ARG A 2 -10.02 7.31 13.41
N GLY A 3 -8.87 7.07 12.77
CA GLY A 3 -8.71 5.97 11.83
C GLY A 3 -8.21 4.78 12.64
N SER A 4 -9.04 3.75 12.79
CA SER A 4 -8.69 2.55 13.54
C SER A 4 -7.63 1.77 12.76
N ALA A 5 -6.38 1.79 13.25
CA ALA A 5 -5.31 0.97 12.71
C ALA A 5 -5.57 -0.49 13.11
N ILE A 6 -6.08 -1.28 12.18
CA ILE A 6 -6.14 -2.74 12.32
C ILE A 6 -4.68 -3.24 12.20
N ARG A 7 -4.16 -3.94 13.21
CA ARG A 7 -2.81 -4.56 13.15
C ARG A 7 -2.74 -5.54 11.99
N ALA A 8 -2.14 -5.12 10.87
CA ALA A 8 -1.58 -6.08 9.93
C ALA A 8 -0.24 -6.57 10.50
N GLY A 9 -0.22 -7.84 10.93
CA GLY A 9 0.94 -8.68 11.17
C GLY A 9 2.12 -8.03 11.89
N ASP A 10 2.26 -8.27 13.20
CA ASP A 10 3.43 -7.92 14.00
C ASP A 10 4.72 -8.49 13.36
N GLY A 11 5.35 -7.74 12.45
CA GLY A 11 6.72 -7.96 11.96
C GLY A 11 6.94 -8.19 10.46
N LEU A 12 5.91 -8.35 9.63
CA LEU A 12 6.13 -8.62 8.19
C LEU A 12 6.53 -7.37 7.41
N PHE A 13 5.80 -6.28 7.64
CA PHE A 13 6.02 -4.99 6.98
C PHE A 13 6.90 -4.09 7.85
N TRP A 14 7.65 -3.18 7.23
CA TRP A 14 8.45 -2.20 7.99
C TRP A 14 7.58 -1.10 8.64
N ALA A 15 6.36 -0.91 8.13
CA ALA A 15 5.32 -0.04 8.65
C ALA A 15 3.96 -0.77 8.65
N PRO A 16 2.95 -0.31 9.42
CA PRO A 16 1.63 -0.91 9.40
C PRO A 16 0.92 -0.71 8.04
N TYR A 17 0.14 -1.70 7.64
CA TYR A 17 -0.84 -1.56 6.56
C TYR A 17 -1.84 -0.43 6.85
N GLY A 18 -2.24 0.32 5.81
CA GLY A 18 -3.27 1.35 5.90
C GLY A 18 -4.41 1.08 4.93
N GLY A 19 -5.60 0.73 5.43
CA GLY A 19 -6.73 0.34 4.56
C GLY A 19 -7.61 1.46 4.00
N ASP A 20 -7.40 2.70 4.42
CA ASP A 20 -8.11 3.86 3.89
C ASP A 20 -7.27 5.13 4.13
N VAL A 21 -6.25 5.31 3.29
CA VAL A 21 -5.32 6.44 3.38
C VAL A 21 -5.62 7.47 2.31
N ARG A 22 -5.06 8.67 2.48
CA ARG A 22 -4.98 9.65 1.38
C ARG A 22 -3.83 9.26 0.45
N MET A 23 -4.07 9.32 -0.86
CA MET A 23 -3.01 9.16 -1.85
C MET A 23 -1.97 10.29 -1.70
N PRO A 24 -0.67 9.98 -1.60
CA PRO A 24 0.38 10.98 -1.68
C PRO A 24 0.35 11.74 -3.00
N ALA A 25 0.70 13.03 -3.00
CA ALA A 25 0.61 13.89 -4.17
C ALA A 25 1.68 13.54 -5.25
N ASP A 26 2.77 12.93 -4.84
CA ASP A 26 3.89 12.52 -5.66
C ASP A 26 3.79 11.07 -6.16
N ALA A 27 2.82 10.30 -5.68
CA ALA A 27 2.54 8.96 -6.16
C ALA A 27 2.12 9.00 -7.64
N ARG A 28 2.69 8.10 -8.43
CA ARG A 28 2.46 8.01 -9.88
C ARG A 28 1.79 6.70 -10.23
N ASP A 29 0.83 6.76 -11.15
CA ASP A 29 0.21 5.57 -11.72
C ASP A 29 1.29 4.80 -12.48
N THR A 30 1.39 3.51 -12.19
CA THR A 30 2.32 2.61 -12.87
C THR A 30 1.78 2.09 -14.21
N GLY A 31 0.48 2.30 -14.47
CA GLY A 31 -0.23 1.68 -15.59
C GLY A 31 -0.70 0.25 -15.31
N TYR A 32 -0.32 -0.34 -14.16
CA TYR A 32 -0.79 -1.66 -13.76
C TYR A 32 -2.18 -1.58 -13.15
N HIS A 33 -3.19 -1.94 -13.95
CA HIS A 33 -4.59 -1.96 -13.53
C HIS A 33 -5.15 -3.38 -13.63
N ARG A 34 -5.69 -3.91 -12.53
CA ARG A 34 -6.25 -5.26 -12.49
C ARG A 34 -7.48 -5.33 -11.59
N ARG A 35 -8.62 -5.74 -12.16
CA ARG A 35 -9.87 -5.98 -11.42
C ARG A 35 -10.29 -4.77 -10.56
N GLY A 36 -10.23 -3.57 -11.13
CA GLY A 36 -10.59 -2.31 -10.44
C GLY A 36 -9.57 -1.84 -9.38
N ARG A 37 -8.39 -2.45 -9.34
CA ARG A 37 -7.25 -2.00 -8.53
C ARG A 37 -6.21 -1.37 -9.44
N HIS A 38 -5.75 -0.18 -9.07
CA HIS A 38 -4.73 0.58 -9.79
C HIS A 38 -3.52 0.72 -8.88
N LEU A 39 -2.34 0.35 -9.37
CA LEU A 39 -1.11 0.44 -8.61
C LEU A 39 -0.42 1.78 -8.83
N TRP A 40 -0.15 2.46 -7.72
CA TRP A 40 0.55 3.73 -7.65
C TRP A 40 1.80 3.57 -6.77
N LEU A 41 2.89 4.23 -7.17
CA LEU A 41 4.16 4.20 -6.45
C LEU A 41 4.71 5.61 -6.29
N THR A 42 5.32 5.88 -5.14
CA THR A 42 6.27 6.98 -4.94
C THR A 42 7.61 6.65 -5.59
N ALA A 43 8.48 7.66 -5.72
CA ALA A 43 9.77 7.48 -6.39
C ALA A 43 10.68 6.45 -5.68
N ASP A 44 10.62 6.40 -4.35
CA ASP A 44 11.37 5.46 -3.50
C ASP A 44 10.83 4.02 -3.56
N ARG A 45 9.57 3.83 -3.97
CA ARG A 45 8.88 2.53 -4.09
C ARG A 45 8.81 1.74 -2.77
N GLU A 46 8.96 2.42 -1.64
CA GLU A 46 8.94 1.80 -0.31
C GLU A 46 7.52 1.41 0.15
N VAL A 47 6.50 2.07 -0.41
CA VAL A 47 5.09 1.79 -0.15
C VAL A 47 4.35 1.70 -1.49
N ALA A 48 3.61 0.60 -1.67
CA ALA A 48 2.68 0.46 -2.76
C ALA A 48 1.31 1.03 -2.37
N TYR A 49 0.77 1.90 -3.21
CA TYR A 49 -0.57 2.46 -3.03
C TYR A 49 -1.53 1.83 -4.03
N VAL A 50 -2.59 1.21 -3.53
CA VAL A 50 -3.60 0.57 -4.39
C VAL A 50 -4.88 1.40 -4.32
N ARG A 51 -5.22 2.05 -5.43
CA ARG A 51 -6.50 2.76 -5.56
C ARG A 51 -7.58 1.77 -5.99
N THR A 52 -8.67 1.76 -5.23
CA THR A 52 -9.86 0.95 -5.51
C THR A 52 -11.11 1.84 -5.53
N ALA A 53 -12.26 1.25 -5.84
CA ALA A 53 -13.54 1.94 -5.71
C ALA A 53 -13.90 2.31 -4.24
N ARG A 54 -13.24 1.70 -3.25
CA ARG A 54 -13.53 1.89 -1.81
C ARG A 54 -12.61 2.89 -1.11
N GLY A 55 -11.48 3.24 -1.73
CA GLY A 55 -10.45 4.05 -1.10
C GLY A 55 -9.07 3.71 -1.62
N VAL A 56 -8.05 4.14 -0.87
CA VAL A 56 -6.65 3.84 -1.16
C VAL A 56 -6.07 3.00 -0.04
N GLU A 57 -5.47 1.89 -0.41
CA GLU A 57 -4.73 1.03 0.49
C GLU A 57 -3.24 1.35 0.40
N ALA A 58 -2.55 1.41 1.54
CA ALA A 58 -1.10 1.52 1.64
C ALA A 58 -0.53 0.17 2.09
N TRP A 59 0.34 -0.38 1.25
CA TRP A 59 1.05 -1.64 1.42
C TRP A 59 2.55 -1.36 1.54
N PRO A 60 3.09 -1.23 2.77
CA PRO A 60 4.52 -1.01 2.94
C PRO A 60 5.34 -2.22 2.47
N GLY A 61 6.61 -1.98 2.16
CA GLY A 61 7.57 -3.04 1.89
C GLY A 61 7.74 -4.01 3.06
N VAL A 62 8.26 -5.19 2.76
CA VAL A 62 8.47 -6.28 3.72
C VAL A 62 9.87 -6.21 4.33
N ARG A 63 10.01 -6.55 5.62
CA ARG A 63 11.30 -6.55 6.34
C ARG A 63 12.17 -7.77 6.04
N ARG A 64 11.56 -8.85 5.57
CA ARG A 64 12.21 -10.07 5.08
C ARG A 64 11.70 -10.34 3.68
N GLU A 65 12.57 -10.81 2.80
CA GLU A 65 12.18 -11.30 1.48
C GLU A 65 11.10 -12.39 1.65
N VAL A 66 9.85 -12.02 1.39
CA VAL A 66 8.75 -12.98 1.19
C VAL A 66 8.64 -13.14 -0.32
N GLY A 67 9.33 -14.15 -0.84
CA GLY A 67 9.18 -14.62 -2.21
C GLY A 67 8.31 -15.88 -2.27
N CYS A 68 7.77 -16.16 -3.45
CA CYS A 68 7.32 -17.51 -3.80
C CYS A 68 8.55 -18.37 -4.09
N ASP A 69 8.57 -19.62 -3.62
CA ASP A 69 9.38 -20.69 -4.21
C ASP A 69 8.85 -21.07 -5.61
#